data_AF-A0A939V2U2-F1
#
_entry.id   AF-A0A939V2U2-F1
#
_cell.length_a   1.000
_cell.length_b   1.000
_cell.length_c   1.000
_cell.angle_alpha   90.00
_cell.angle_beta   90.00
_cell.angle_gamma   90.00
#
_symmetry.space_group_name_H-M   'P 1'
#
loop_
_entity.id
_entity.type
_entity.pdbx_description
1 polymer ?
#
loop_
_entity_poly.entity_id
_entity_poly.type
_entity_poly.pdbx_seq_one_letter_code
_entity_poly.pdbx_strand_id
1 'polypeptide(L)'
;MKKIVIGIFVCLLSVGVRADEFDDVLAENNINFDDYYIETPDNGDIECSLDTVSLNAGAVPLPVADFDIAGIMLGMDFDEVKFIATVDGLYTERPKNSVVYSMHPDWKYNLDYECRRQKIYAPAQLEQCINSLARNRGVLYASELHLVRDITGETIDVFFTSNATDNVVWKVVYKNDTDEIEGDAEKFENQRDKKTMYWWQNVVDKYGVPNAGTTRWASSDNSFDPMMSAYSGELELIDCGKHTEDSALNAQHSQDNFAAKPYAF
;
A
#
# COMPACT_ATOMS: atom_id res chain seq x y z
N MET A 1 66.09 -42.16 -17.87
CA MET A 1 65.81 -40.79 -17.35
C MET A 1 64.39 -40.79 -16.78
N LYS A 2 64.27 -40.61 -15.46
CA LYS A 2 63.01 -40.56 -14.72
C LYS A 2 62.25 -39.28 -15.11
N LYS A 3 60.96 -39.38 -15.44
CA LYS A 3 60.02 -38.25 -15.41
C LYS A 3 58.86 -38.63 -14.51
N ILE A 4 58.58 -37.70 -13.60
CA ILE A 4 57.79 -37.81 -12.40
C ILE A 4 56.31 -37.67 -12.75
N VAL A 5 55.49 -38.55 -12.16
CA VAL A 5 54.02 -38.48 -12.11
C VAL A 5 53.64 -37.42 -11.08
N ILE A 6 52.77 -36.48 -11.43
CA ILE A 6 52.00 -35.68 -10.48
C ILE A 6 50.54 -35.78 -10.89
N GLY A 7 49.80 -36.62 -10.17
CA GLY A 7 48.35 -36.71 -10.25
C GLY A 7 47.73 -35.52 -9.51
N ILE A 8 46.81 -34.82 -10.18
CA ILE A 8 45.99 -33.79 -9.55
C ILE A 8 44.83 -34.50 -8.85
N PHE A 9 44.92 -34.56 -7.53
CA PHE A 9 43.87 -34.99 -6.63
C PHE A 9 42.90 -33.81 -6.46
N VAL A 10 41.77 -33.83 -7.16
CA VAL A 10 40.71 -32.83 -6.96
C VAL A 10 39.92 -33.22 -5.72
N CYS A 11 40.25 -32.56 -4.59
CA CYS A 11 39.41 -32.59 -3.40
C CYS A 11 38.07 -31.90 -3.70
N LEU A 12 36.98 -32.69 -3.70
CA LEU A 12 35.63 -32.22 -3.47
C LEU A 12 35.53 -31.70 -2.03
N LEU A 13 35.86 -30.43 -1.83
CA LEU A 13 35.48 -29.71 -0.62
C LEU A 13 34.03 -29.28 -0.78
N SER A 14 33.17 -29.92 0.01
CA SER A 14 31.84 -29.46 0.33
C SER A 14 31.92 -28.05 0.91
N VAL A 15 31.57 -27.04 0.10
CA VAL A 15 31.37 -25.68 0.60
C VAL A 15 30.02 -25.69 1.31
N GLY A 16 30.05 -25.97 2.61
CA GLY A 16 28.96 -25.61 3.49
C GLY A 16 28.95 -24.09 3.59
N VAL A 17 27.99 -23.46 2.92
CA VAL A 17 27.69 -22.04 3.12
C VAL A 17 27.25 -21.91 4.58
N ARG A 18 28.06 -21.24 5.39
CA ARG A 18 27.73 -20.92 6.78
C ARG A 18 26.70 -19.79 6.75
N ALA A 19 25.70 -19.90 7.62
CA ALA A 19 24.63 -18.91 7.78
C ALA A 19 25.14 -17.52 8.23
N ASP A 20 26.43 -17.42 8.55
CA ASP A 20 27.07 -16.22 9.12
C ASP A 20 27.41 -15.16 8.04
N GLU A 21 27.21 -15.45 6.74
CA GLU A 21 27.57 -14.55 5.63
C GLU A 21 26.35 -13.85 4.99
N PHE A 22 25.13 -14.12 5.49
CA PHE A 22 23.89 -13.45 5.05
C PHE A 22 23.63 -12.10 5.76
N ASP A 23 24.31 -11.82 6.87
CA ASP A 23 24.12 -10.60 7.65
C ASP A 23 24.85 -9.37 7.06
N ASP A 24 25.98 -9.57 6.37
CA ASP A 24 26.82 -8.45 5.90
C ASP A 24 26.29 -7.74 4.65
N VAL A 25 25.39 -8.36 3.89
CA VAL A 25 24.78 -7.75 2.69
C VAL A 25 23.53 -6.92 3.04
N LEU A 26 22.96 -7.09 4.24
CA LEU A 26 21.75 -6.38 4.68
C LEU A 26 22.03 -5.01 5.32
N ALA A 27 23.30 -4.65 5.54
CA ALA A 27 23.69 -3.45 6.28
C ALA A 27 23.72 -2.15 5.46
N GLU A 28 23.62 -2.19 4.12
CA GLU A 28 23.76 -0.98 3.30
C GLU A 28 22.47 -0.14 3.16
N ASN A 29 21.30 -0.68 3.52
CA ASN A 29 20.02 0.07 3.47
C ASN A 29 19.40 0.16 4.87
N ASN A 30 20.11 0.81 5.80
CA ASN A 30 19.78 0.99 7.22
C ASN A 30 18.49 1.80 7.47
N ILE A 31 17.35 1.26 7.03
CA ILE A 31 16.01 1.66 7.44
C ILE A 31 15.71 0.87 8.72
N ASN A 32 15.58 1.57 9.84
CA ASN A 32 15.15 0.96 11.11
C ASN A 32 13.63 0.72 11.04
N PHE A 33 13.20 -0.55 10.98
CA PHE A 33 11.78 -0.93 10.86
C PHE A 33 11.07 -1.14 12.19
N ASP A 34 11.70 -0.80 13.32
CA ASP A 34 10.99 -0.75 14.60
C ASP A 34 9.84 0.28 14.60
N ASP A 35 9.85 1.23 13.65
CA ASP A 35 8.80 2.24 13.43
C ASP A 35 7.76 1.84 12.35
N TYR A 36 7.94 0.70 11.68
CA TYR A 36 7.11 0.26 10.53
C TYR A 36 6.31 -1.00 10.85
N TYR A 37 5.05 -1.01 10.42
CA TYR A 37 4.15 -2.13 10.67
C TYR A 37 4.14 -3.07 9.47
N ILE A 38 4.39 -4.37 9.70
CA ILE A 38 4.25 -5.39 8.66
C ILE A 38 2.92 -6.09 8.88
N GLU A 39 1.99 -5.91 7.95
CA GLU A 39 0.72 -6.62 7.98
C GLU A 39 0.80 -7.92 7.18
N THR A 40 0.12 -8.94 7.70
CA THR A 40 -0.30 -10.05 6.85
C THR A 40 -1.65 -9.63 6.28
N PRO A 41 -1.79 -9.38 4.97
CA PRO A 41 -3.08 -8.96 4.44
C PRO A 41 -4.11 -10.02 4.81
N ASP A 42 -5.11 -9.63 5.58
CA ASP A 42 -6.32 -10.43 5.71
C ASP A 42 -7.04 -10.36 4.36
N ASN A 43 -7.59 -11.49 3.90
CA ASN A 43 -8.39 -11.55 2.66
C ASN A 43 -9.75 -10.84 2.79
N GLY A 44 -9.87 -9.83 3.66
CA GLY A 44 -11.05 -8.99 3.84
C GLY A 44 -10.56 -7.56 4.11
N ASP A 45 -10.99 -6.53 3.41
CA ASP A 45 -12.17 -6.38 2.57
C ASP A 45 -11.76 -5.81 1.21
N ILE A 46 -12.32 -6.34 0.13
CA ILE A 46 -12.32 -5.61 -1.15
C ILE A 46 -13.19 -4.38 -0.90
N GLU A 47 -12.56 -3.24 -0.55
CA GLU A 47 -13.23 -1.94 -0.43
C GLU A 47 -13.67 -1.39 -1.80
N CYS A 48 -13.43 -2.13 -2.88
CA CYS A 48 -14.06 -1.91 -4.17
C CYS A 48 -15.49 -2.42 -4.13
N SER A 49 -16.43 -1.52 -3.83
CA SER A 49 -17.85 -1.84 -3.92
C SER A 49 -18.22 -2.26 -5.35
N LEU A 50 -18.89 -3.41 -5.47
CA LEU A 50 -19.54 -3.87 -6.70
C LEU A 50 -20.85 -3.13 -6.99
N ASP A 51 -21.20 -2.12 -6.18
CA ASP A 51 -22.38 -1.31 -6.40
C ASP A 51 -22.29 -0.60 -7.75
N THR A 52 -23.40 -0.62 -8.49
CA THR A 52 -23.50 0.07 -9.77
C THR A 52 -23.34 1.58 -9.56
N VAL A 53 -22.39 2.19 -10.27
CA VAL A 53 -22.26 3.64 -10.34
C VAL A 53 -23.22 4.14 -11.42
N SER A 54 -24.10 5.07 -11.06
CA SER A 54 -24.98 5.74 -12.02
C SER A 54 -24.65 7.23 -12.06
N LEU A 55 -24.35 7.72 -13.25
CA LEU A 55 -24.23 9.16 -13.48
C LEU A 55 -25.61 9.84 -13.32
N ASN A 56 -25.57 11.09 -12.86
CA ASN A 56 -26.73 11.96 -12.78
C ASN A 56 -27.27 12.25 -14.18
N ALA A 57 -28.59 12.47 -14.29
CA ALA A 57 -29.23 12.72 -15.58
C ALA A 57 -28.62 13.96 -16.26
N GLY A 58 -28.07 13.77 -17.47
CA GLY A 58 -27.42 14.84 -18.25
C GLY A 58 -25.99 15.18 -17.81
N ALA A 59 -25.43 14.46 -16.84
CA ALA A 59 -24.04 14.63 -16.44
C ALA A 59 -23.08 13.95 -17.43
N VAL A 60 -21.86 14.49 -17.52
CA VAL A 60 -20.79 13.96 -18.36
C VAL A 60 -19.76 13.26 -17.45
N PRO A 61 -19.10 12.17 -17.92
CA PRO A 61 -17.85 11.66 -17.36
C PRO A 61 -16.87 12.78 -16.97
N LEU A 62 -16.29 12.66 -15.77
CA LEU A 62 -15.23 13.56 -15.30
C LEU A 62 -13.89 12.84 -15.32
N PRO A 63 -12.76 13.52 -15.58
CA PRO A 63 -11.44 12.91 -15.51
C PRO A 63 -10.99 12.79 -14.04
N VAL A 64 -11.64 11.91 -13.27
CA VAL A 64 -11.37 11.77 -11.82
C VAL A 64 -9.96 11.26 -11.54
N ALA A 65 -9.34 10.57 -12.49
CA ALA A 65 -7.92 10.20 -12.43
C ALA A 65 -6.97 11.42 -12.22
N ASP A 66 -7.39 12.60 -12.70
CA ASP A 66 -6.61 13.84 -12.59
C ASP A 66 -6.88 14.60 -11.27
N PHE A 67 -7.79 14.09 -10.42
CA PHE A 67 -8.06 14.71 -9.13
C PHE A 67 -6.91 14.46 -8.17
N ASP A 68 -6.58 15.48 -7.38
CA ASP A 68 -5.58 15.38 -6.31
C ASP A 68 -6.23 15.59 -4.93
N ILE A 69 -5.80 14.85 -3.92
CA ILE A 69 -6.09 15.15 -2.52
C ILE A 69 -4.78 15.61 -1.89
N ALA A 70 -4.72 16.90 -1.51
CA ALA A 70 -3.50 17.54 -1.00
C ALA A 70 -2.26 17.36 -1.91
N GLY A 71 -2.45 17.40 -3.23
CA GLY A 71 -1.38 17.18 -4.22
C GLY A 71 -1.12 15.72 -4.58
N ILE A 72 -1.74 14.76 -3.89
CA ILE A 72 -1.56 13.32 -4.13
C ILE A 72 -2.61 12.84 -5.13
N MET A 73 -2.16 12.26 -6.24
CA MET A 73 -3.00 11.76 -7.33
C MET A 73 -2.92 10.24 -7.46
N LEU A 74 -3.91 9.63 -8.11
CA LEU A 74 -3.87 8.23 -8.50
C LEU A 74 -2.71 7.97 -9.46
N GLY A 75 -1.99 6.85 -9.26
CA GLY A 75 -0.85 6.47 -10.10
C GLY A 75 0.48 7.13 -9.75
N MET A 76 0.51 8.03 -8.76
CA MET A 76 1.75 8.58 -8.21
C MET A 76 2.58 7.47 -7.54
N ASP A 77 3.90 7.51 -7.64
CA ASP A 77 4.76 6.53 -6.97
C ASP A 77 4.98 6.87 -5.49
N PHE A 78 5.40 5.88 -4.70
CA PHE A 78 5.61 6.05 -3.26
C PHE A 78 6.62 7.16 -2.91
N ASP A 79 7.72 7.27 -3.67
CA ASP A 79 8.77 8.24 -3.40
C ASP A 79 8.29 9.66 -3.71
N GLU A 80 7.50 9.84 -4.78
CA GLU A 80 6.86 11.11 -5.15
C GLU A 80 5.85 11.56 -4.09
N VAL A 81 4.98 10.66 -3.62
CA VAL A 81 4.04 10.97 -2.52
C VAL A 81 4.80 11.40 -1.27
N LYS A 82 5.83 10.64 -0.89
CA LYS A 82 6.67 10.94 0.27
C LYS A 82 7.35 12.30 0.12
N PHE A 83 7.85 12.61 -1.08
CA PHE A 83 8.46 13.90 -1.37
C PHE A 83 7.45 15.05 -1.23
N ILE A 84 6.28 14.95 -1.85
CA ILE A 84 5.24 16.01 -1.81
C ILE A 84 4.77 16.24 -0.37
N ALA A 85 4.50 15.17 0.38
CA ALA A 85 4.05 15.27 1.76
C ALA A 85 5.08 15.97 2.66
N THR A 86 6.37 15.68 2.48
CA THR A 86 7.44 16.12 3.39
C THR A 86 8.09 17.44 2.99
N VAL A 87 8.20 17.78 1.71
CA VAL A 87 8.90 18.99 1.24
C VAL A 87 8.08 20.25 1.40
N ASP A 88 6.76 20.16 1.23
CA ASP A 88 5.87 21.30 1.48
C ASP A 88 5.58 21.50 2.97
N GLY A 89 6.02 20.57 3.83
CA GLY A 89 5.90 20.65 5.29
C GLY A 89 4.46 20.71 5.80
N LEU A 90 3.48 20.38 4.94
CA LEU A 90 2.07 20.43 5.27
C LEU A 90 1.61 19.20 6.06
N TYR A 91 2.24 18.05 5.82
CA TYR A 91 1.95 16.80 6.48
C TYR A 91 3.24 16.15 6.99
N THR A 92 3.12 15.43 8.09
CA THR A 92 4.19 14.63 8.69
C THR A 92 3.77 13.17 8.74
N GLU A 93 4.76 12.27 8.68
CA GLU A 93 4.53 10.84 8.94
C GLU A 93 3.97 10.66 10.35
N ARG A 94 2.93 9.82 10.50
CA ARG A 94 2.36 9.57 11.83
C ARG A 94 3.41 8.94 12.77
N PRO A 95 3.38 9.23 14.08
CA PRO A 95 4.33 8.65 15.03
C PRO A 95 4.29 7.12 15.15
N LYS A 96 3.22 6.48 14.66
CA LYS A 96 3.05 5.02 14.65
C LYS A 96 2.44 4.60 13.33
N ASN A 97 2.91 3.47 12.83
CA ASN A 97 2.45 2.87 11.58
C ASN A 97 2.55 3.87 10.41
N SER A 98 3.58 4.74 10.37
CA SER A 98 3.66 5.75 9.30
C SER A 98 3.69 5.12 7.91
N VAL A 99 4.38 4.00 7.78
CA VAL A 99 4.38 3.18 6.57
C VAL A 99 4.02 1.75 6.97
N VAL A 100 3.02 1.20 6.31
CA VAL A 100 2.65 -0.20 6.41
C VAL A 100 3.29 -0.94 5.24
N TYR A 101 4.04 -1.99 5.54
CA TYR A 101 4.60 -2.88 4.53
C TYR A 101 3.79 -4.16 4.45
N SER A 102 3.52 -4.61 3.23
CA SER A 102 2.72 -5.80 2.99
C SER A 102 3.33 -6.67 1.90
N MET A 103 2.85 -7.91 1.82
CA MET A 103 3.11 -8.85 0.74
C MET A 103 1.85 -9.68 0.52
N HIS A 104 1.56 -10.06 -0.73
CA HIS A 104 0.39 -10.91 -1.01
C HIS A 104 0.46 -12.24 -0.21
N PRO A 105 -0.67 -12.77 0.33
CA PRO A 105 -0.65 -13.94 1.22
C PRO A 105 0.03 -15.17 0.62
N ASP A 106 -0.17 -15.40 -0.68
CA ASP A 106 0.44 -16.54 -1.37
C ASP A 106 1.99 -16.48 -1.39
N TRP A 107 2.57 -15.28 -1.41
CA TRP A 107 4.02 -15.11 -1.29
C TRP A 107 4.50 -15.57 0.09
N LYS A 108 3.73 -15.32 1.15
CA LYS A 108 4.08 -15.77 2.51
C LYS A 108 4.22 -17.29 2.58
N TYR A 109 3.32 -18.05 1.94
CA TYR A 109 3.43 -19.52 1.89
C TYR A 109 4.66 -19.99 1.10
N ASN A 110 4.92 -19.36 -0.05
CA ASN A 110 6.09 -19.63 -0.87
C ASN A 110 7.41 -19.44 -0.09
N LEU A 111 7.48 -18.37 0.72
CA LEU A 111 8.67 -18.01 1.49
C LEU A 111 8.81 -18.83 2.78
N ASP A 112 7.70 -19.11 3.48
CA ASP A 112 7.67 -19.99 4.65
C ASP A 112 8.27 -21.37 4.33
N TYR A 113 7.87 -21.96 3.21
CA TYR A 113 8.42 -23.25 2.77
C TYR A 113 9.94 -23.21 2.59
N GLU A 114 10.46 -22.14 1.98
CA GLU A 114 11.90 -21.99 1.76
C GLU A 114 12.68 -21.82 3.06
N CYS A 115 12.17 -21.02 3.99
CA CYS A 115 12.76 -20.86 5.31
C CYS A 115 12.78 -22.18 6.09
N ARG A 116 11.71 -22.98 6.01
CA ARG A 116 11.68 -24.31 6.64
C ARG A 116 12.65 -25.29 6.01
N ARG A 117 12.91 -25.21 4.70
CA ARG A 117 13.96 -26.00 4.03
C ARG A 117 15.36 -25.66 4.55
N GLN A 118 15.56 -24.43 5.02
CA GLN A 118 16.79 -24.00 5.71
C GLN A 118 16.82 -24.43 7.20
N LYS A 119 15.85 -25.24 7.64
CA LYS A 119 15.68 -25.73 9.01
C LYS A 119 15.36 -24.65 10.04
N ILE A 120 14.75 -23.55 9.59
CA ILE A 120 14.23 -22.49 10.46
C ILE A 120 12.79 -22.84 10.83
N TYR A 121 12.54 -23.08 12.12
CA TYR A 121 11.21 -23.49 12.62
C TYR A 121 10.71 -22.64 13.80
N ALA A 122 11.61 -21.91 14.47
CA ALA A 122 11.22 -21.04 15.56
C ALA A 122 10.42 -19.85 15.00
N PRO A 123 9.22 -19.53 15.54
CA PRO A 123 8.33 -18.53 14.94
C PRO A 123 8.99 -17.18 14.63
N ALA A 124 9.73 -16.61 15.59
CA ALA A 124 10.41 -15.32 15.39
C ALA A 124 11.49 -15.37 14.29
N GLN A 125 12.27 -16.45 14.24
CA GLN A 125 13.32 -16.62 13.21
C GLN A 125 12.72 -16.88 11.83
N LEU A 126 11.59 -17.60 11.80
CA LEU A 126 10.86 -17.89 10.57
C LEU A 126 10.28 -16.61 9.97
N GLU A 127 9.67 -15.76 10.80
CA GLU A 127 9.16 -14.46 10.40
C GLU A 127 10.27 -13.54 9.88
N GLN A 128 11.41 -13.47 10.59
CA GLN A 128 12.60 -12.74 10.11
C GLN A 128 13.09 -13.26 8.76
N CYS A 129 13.16 -14.58 8.58
CA CYS A 129 13.56 -15.18 7.31
C CYS A 129 12.58 -14.84 6.18
N ILE A 130 11.27 -14.95 6.41
CA ILE A 130 10.24 -14.62 5.42
C ILE A 130 10.37 -13.15 5.00
N ASN A 131 10.46 -12.23 5.98
CA ASN A 131 10.56 -10.80 5.69
C ASN A 131 11.86 -10.45 4.96
N SER A 132 12.99 -11.07 5.33
CA SER A 132 14.27 -10.89 4.64
C SER A 132 14.20 -11.38 3.19
N LEU A 133 13.67 -12.58 2.95
CA LEU A 133 13.48 -13.08 1.59
C LEU A 133 12.50 -12.24 0.78
N ALA A 134 11.42 -11.77 1.42
CA ALA A 134 10.42 -10.93 0.77
C ALA A 134 11.01 -9.59 0.30
N ARG A 135 11.85 -8.97 1.13
CA ARG A 135 12.61 -7.76 0.79
C ARG A 135 13.57 -8.00 -0.36
N ASN A 136 14.39 -9.04 -0.25
CA ASN A 136 15.40 -9.37 -1.27
C ASN A 136 14.79 -9.70 -2.64
N ARG A 137 13.53 -10.15 -2.66
CA ARG A 137 12.79 -10.44 -3.89
C ARG A 137 11.90 -9.31 -4.37
N GLY A 138 11.82 -8.22 -3.62
CA GLY A 138 10.92 -7.11 -3.94
C GLY A 138 9.45 -7.50 -3.89
N VAL A 139 9.05 -8.49 -3.08
CA VAL A 139 7.63 -8.84 -2.89
C VAL A 139 7.05 -8.25 -1.60
N LEU A 140 7.92 -7.74 -0.71
CA LEU A 140 7.52 -6.83 0.36
C LEU A 140 7.57 -5.40 -0.18
N TYR A 141 6.48 -4.67 -0.07
CA TYR A 141 6.32 -3.30 -0.57
C TYR A 141 5.60 -2.42 0.45
N ALA A 142 5.77 -1.10 0.35
CA ALA A 142 5.01 -0.15 1.15
C ALA A 142 3.57 -0.13 0.61
N SER A 143 2.64 -0.73 1.34
CA SER A 143 1.23 -0.80 0.96
C SER A 143 0.45 0.43 1.40
N GLU A 144 0.86 1.07 2.50
CA GLU A 144 0.18 2.24 3.04
C GLU A 144 1.17 3.29 3.54
N LEU A 145 0.81 4.56 3.39
CA LEU A 145 1.48 5.72 3.99
C LEU A 145 0.45 6.53 4.76
N HIS A 146 0.66 6.65 6.07
CA HIS A 146 -0.20 7.36 6.99
C HIS A 146 0.43 8.70 7.39
N LEU A 147 -0.29 9.76 7.04
CA LEU A 147 0.12 11.14 7.24
C LEU A 147 -0.84 11.85 8.20
N VAL A 148 -0.32 12.86 8.89
CA VAL A 148 -1.07 13.75 9.77
C VAL A 148 -0.57 15.18 9.59
N ARG A 149 -1.49 16.13 9.73
CA ARG A 149 -1.17 17.55 9.79
C ARG A 149 -1.18 18.00 11.23
N ASP A 150 -0.01 18.17 11.82
CA ASP A 150 0.16 18.44 13.26
C ASP A 150 -0.64 19.66 13.77
N ILE A 151 -0.88 20.65 12.91
CA ILE A 151 -1.59 21.89 13.28
C ILE A 151 -3.10 21.66 13.39
N THR A 152 -3.69 20.89 12.47
CA THR A 152 -5.14 20.77 12.31
C THR A 152 -5.68 19.43 12.77
N GLY A 153 -4.84 18.41 12.93
CA GLY A 153 -5.28 17.03 13.18
C GLY A 153 -5.74 16.28 11.93
N GLU A 154 -5.82 16.96 10.78
CA GLU A 154 -6.23 16.33 9.51
C GLU A 154 -5.31 15.16 9.16
N THR A 155 -5.90 14.10 8.63
CA THR A 155 -5.17 12.88 8.31
C THR A 155 -5.33 12.50 6.85
N ILE A 156 -4.29 11.89 6.28
CA ILE A 156 -4.31 11.29 4.95
C ILE A 156 -3.76 9.87 5.06
N ASP A 157 -4.50 8.91 4.52
CA ASP A 157 -4.08 7.53 4.32
C ASP A 157 -3.95 7.28 2.82
N VAL A 158 -2.75 6.91 2.37
CA VAL A 158 -2.46 6.63 0.97
C VAL A 158 -2.17 5.15 0.82
N PHE A 159 -2.81 4.49 -0.13
CA PHE A 159 -2.65 3.08 -0.40
C PHE A 159 -2.01 2.87 -1.77
N PHE A 160 -1.04 1.97 -1.80
CA PHE A 160 -0.23 1.68 -2.98
C PHE A 160 -0.46 0.26 -3.46
N THR A 161 -0.31 0.07 -4.76
CA THR A 161 -0.27 -1.25 -5.36
C THR A 161 1.04 -1.94 -4.98
N SER A 162 1.16 -3.22 -5.29
CA SER A 162 2.43 -3.92 -5.12
C SER A 162 3.49 -3.51 -6.14
N ASN A 163 4.71 -4.00 -5.92
CA ASN A 163 5.80 -3.91 -6.90
C ASN A 163 5.52 -4.67 -8.21
N ALA A 164 4.48 -5.51 -8.29
CA ALA A 164 4.05 -6.12 -9.55
C ALA A 164 3.46 -5.09 -10.52
N THR A 165 2.89 -4.00 -10.00
CA THR A 165 2.32 -2.87 -10.76
C THR A 165 2.94 -1.55 -10.31
N ASP A 166 4.27 -1.55 -10.14
CA ASP A 166 5.10 -0.35 -9.93
C ASP A 166 4.89 0.43 -8.62
N ASN A 167 4.21 -0.14 -7.61
CA ASN A 167 4.00 0.48 -6.30
C ASN A 167 3.46 1.92 -6.35
N VAL A 168 2.34 2.06 -7.06
CA VAL A 168 1.70 3.36 -7.31
C VAL A 168 0.40 3.51 -6.53
N VAL A 169 -0.04 4.74 -6.30
CA VAL A 169 -1.28 5.05 -5.58
C VAL A 169 -2.49 4.48 -6.33
N TRP A 170 -3.33 3.71 -5.62
CA TRP A 170 -4.65 3.31 -6.09
C TRP A 170 -5.78 3.83 -5.20
N LYS A 171 -5.47 4.28 -3.97
CA LYS A 171 -6.47 4.89 -3.08
C LYS A 171 -5.84 5.96 -2.20
N VAL A 172 -6.60 7.03 -1.98
CA VAL A 172 -6.28 8.11 -1.03
C VAL A 172 -7.52 8.42 -0.19
N VAL A 173 -7.38 8.40 1.13
CA VAL A 173 -8.43 8.77 2.08
C VAL A 173 -7.95 9.98 2.87
N TYR A 174 -8.69 11.07 2.81
CA TYR A 174 -8.47 12.25 3.64
C TYR A 174 -9.60 12.36 4.67
N LYS A 175 -9.24 12.62 5.93
CA LYS A 175 -10.21 12.86 7.01
C LYS A 175 -9.91 14.17 7.72
N ASN A 176 -10.98 14.92 7.98
CA ASN A 176 -10.98 16.14 8.77
C ASN A 176 -12.00 15.99 9.91
N ASP A 177 -11.70 16.59 11.05
CA ASP A 177 -12.52 16.57 12.27
C ASP A 177 -13.82 17.39 12.13
N THR A 178 -14.44 17.48 10.95
CA THR A 178 -15.61 18.36 10.72
C THR A 178 -16.77 18.04 11.64
N ASP A 179 -16.86 16.81 12.10
CA ASP A 179 -17.97 16.31 12.91
C ASP A 179 -17.61 16.20 14.41
N GLU A 180 -16.37 16.51 14.82
CA GLU A 180 -15.87 16.37 16.21
C GLU A 180 -16.15 17.58 17.12
N ILE A 181 -17.34 18.17 17.06
CA ILE A 181 -17.74 19.18 18.07
C ILE A 181 -18.56 18.49 19.15
N GLU A 182 -17.95 18.29 20.32
CA GLU A 182 -18.60 17.66 21.48
C GLU A 182 -19.75 18.52 22.04
N GLY A 183 -20.90 17.88 22.22
CA GLY A 183 -22.07 18.46 22.89
C GLY A 183 -23.36 18.38 22.07
N ASP A 184 -24.46 18.13 22.76
CA ASP A 184 -25.77 17.85 22.14
C ASP A 184 -26.70 19.07 22.10
N ALA A 185 -26.25 20.22 22.64
CA ALA A 185 -27.05 21.44 22.57
C ALA A 185 -27.12 21.98 21.14
N GLU A 186 -28.25 22.59 20.78
CA GLU A 186 -28.54 23.18 19.45
C GLU A 186 -27.40 24.08 18.91
N LYS A 187 -26.69 24.79 19.80
CA LYS A 187 -25.55 25.62 19.42
C LYS A 187 -24.36 24.82 18.85
N PHE A 188 -24.14 23.61 19.33
CA PHE A 188 -23.06 22.73 18.87
C PHE A 188 -23.45 22.03 17.58
N GLU A 189 -24.72 21.65 17.44
CA GLU A 189 -25.29 21.16 16.17
C GLU A 189 -25.14 22.20 15.05
N ASN A 190 -25.53 23.44 15.31
CA ASN A 190 -25.37 24.55 14.36
C ASN A 190 -23.90 24.81 13.98
N GLN A 191 -22.96 24.59 14.91
CA GLN A 191 -21.53 24.71 14.61
C GLN A 191 -21.03 23.57 13.73
N ARG A 192 -21.46 22.32 13.96
CA ARG A 192 -21.16 21.17 13.10
C ARG A 192 -21.68 21.41 11.70
N ASP A 193 -22.96 21.76 11.56
CA ASP A 193 -23.59 22.03 10.26
C ASP A 193 -22.83 23.09 9.46
N LYS A 194 -22.41 24.18 10.11
CA LYS A 194 -21.62 25.23 9.46
C LYS A 194 -20.24 24.72 9.01
N LYS A 195 -19.58 23.89 9.81
CA LYS A 195 -18.27 23.32 9.48
C LYS A 195 -18.41 22.34 8.31
N THR A 196 -19.40 21.45 8.34
CA THR A 196 -19.71 20.52 7.26
C THR A 196 -20.09 21.25 5.97
N MET A 197 -20.90 22.31 6.03
CA MET A 197 -21.24 23.14 4.86
C MET A 197 -20.02 23.86 4.28
N TYR A 198 -19.17 24.44 5.13
CA TYR A 198 -17.95 25.11 4.67
C TYR A 198 -16.99 24.13 4.00
N TRP A 199 -16.80 22.95 4.62
CA TRP A 199 -16.03 21.87 4.03
C TRP A 199 -16.58 21.46 2.66
N TRP A 200 -17.89 21.19 2.59
CA TRP A 200 -18.56 20.81 1.34
C TRP A 200 -18.42 21.87 0.24
N GLN A 201 -18.51 23.16 0.61
CA GLN A 201 -18.30 24.25 -0.33
C GLN A 201 -16.88 24.22 -0.92
N ASN A 202 -15.84 24.03 -0.09
CA ASN A 202 -14.46 23.93 -0.58
C ASN A 202 -14.26 22.72 -1.50
N VAL A 203 -14.92 21.59 -1.20
CA VAL A 203 -14.89 20.38 -2.05
C VAL A 203 -15.50 20.68 -3.42
N VAL A 204 -16.70 21.28 -3.45
CA VAL A 204 -17.37 21.64 -4.71
C VAL A 204 -16.62 22.74 -5.47
N ASP A 205 -16.01 23.69 -4.77
CA ASP A 205 -15.19 24.73 -5.41
C ASP A 205 -13.94 24.15 -6.08
N LYS A 206 -13.35 23.09 -5.50
CA LYS A 206 -12.18 22.42 -6.05
C LYS A 206 -12.52 21.45 -7.18
N TYR A 207 -13.49 20.57 -6.98
CA TYR A 207 -13.76 19.43 -7.89
C TYR A 207 -15.03 19.60 -8.73
N GLY A 208 -15.76 20.70 -8.54
CA GLY A 208 -17.06 20.92 -9.16
C GLY A 208 -18.16 20.11 -8.49
N VAL A 209 -19.36 20.17 -9.08
CA VAL A 209 -20.54 19.46 -8.57
C VAL A 209 -20.41 17.95 -8.87
N PRO A 210 -20.74 17.07 -7.91
CA PRO A 210 -20.83 15.62 -8.12
C PRO A 210 -21.61 15.24 -9.39
N ASN A 211 -21.03 14.38 -10.23
CA ASN A 211 -21.68 13.86 -11.43
C ASN A 211 -22.38 12.50 -11.21
N ALA A 212 -22.24 11.89 -10.03
CA ALA A 212 -22.92 10.66 -9.63
C ALA A 212 -23.54 10.81 -8.22
N GLY A 213 -24.86 10.66 -8.11
CA GLY A 213 -25.55 10.86 -6.83
C GLY A 213 -25.35 12.27 -6.27
N THR A 214 -25.28 12.39 -4.94
CA THR A 214 -25.16 13.67 -4.23
C THR A 214 -23.75 13.99 -3.75
N THR A 215 -22.86 12.99 -3.70
CA THR A 215 -21.54 13.11 -3.06
C THR A 215 -20.43 12.36 -3.78
N ARG A 216 -20.61 11.99 -5.05
CA ARG A 216 -19.63 11.21 -5.81
C ARG A 216 -19.29 11.83 -7.18
N TRP A 217 -18.01 11.78 -7.51
CA TRP A 217 -17.47 12.06 -8.83
C TRP A 217 -17.00 10.74 -9.44
N ALA A 218 -17.44 10.44 -10.65
CA ALA A 218 -17.14 9.18 -11.31
C ALA A 218 -16.65 9.43 -12.74
N SER A 219 -15.64 8.66 -13.15
CA SER A 219 -15.14 8.70 -14.53
C SER A 219 -16.08 8.03 -15.52
N SER A 220 -16.93 7.11 -15.08
CA SER A 220 -17.94 6.44 -15.90
C SER A 220 -19.04 5.81 -15.02
N ASP A 221 -19.89 4.99 -15.62
CA ASP A 221 -20.83 4.09 -14.93
C ASP A 221 -20.17 2.76 -14.49
N ASN A 222 -18.88 2.58 -14.74
CA ASN A 222 -18.10 1.44 -14.28
C ASN A 222 -17.50 1.72 -12.89
N SER A 223 -17.82 0.89 -11.90
CA SER A 223 -17.28 1.01 -10.54
C SER A 223 -15.79 0.63 -10.43
N PHE A 224 -15.18 0.10 -11.49
CA PHE A 224 -13.74 -0.12 -11.54
C PHE A 224 -12.96 1.10 -12.02
N ASP A 225 -13.63 2.07 -12.65
CA ASP A 225 -12.96 3.28 -13.12
C ASP A 225 -12.74 4.26 -11.95
N PRO A 226 -11.76 5.17 -12.05
CA PRO A 226 -11.48 6.15 -11.00
C PRO A 226 -12.72 6.92 -10.54
N MET A 227 -12.91 6.96 -9.22
CA MET A 227 -14.00 7.68 -8.59
C MET A 227 -13.53 8.37 -7.32
N MET A 228 -14.24 9.42 -6.94
CA MET A 228 -14.07 10.10 -5.67
C MET A 228 -15.40 10.17 -4.94
N SER A 229 -15.42 9.87 -3.65
CA SER A 229 -16.59 9.99 -2.80
C SER A 229 -16.30 10.93 -1.63
N ALA A 230 -17.36 11.55 -1.13
CA ALA A 230 -17.29 12.48 -0.01
C ALA A 230 -18.31 12.09 1.05
N TYR A 231 -17.88 12.10 2.30
CA TYR A 231 -18.73 11.80 3.45
C TYR A 231 -18.28 12.60 4.68
N SER A 232 -19.07 13.60 5.10
CA SER A 232 -18.94 14.19 6.45
C SER A 232 -17.51 14.52 6.91
N GLY A 233 -16.74 15.26 6.10
CA GLY A 233 -15.34 15.58 6.41
C GLY A 233 -14.30 14.63 5.82
N GLU A 234 -14.75 13.56 5.17
CA GLU A 234 -13.93 12.56 4.51
C GLU A 234 -14.00 12.69 2.99
N LEU A 235 -12.86 12.57 2.32
CA LEU A 235 -12.75 12.37 0.88
C LEU A 235 -12.02 11.06 0.62
N GLU A 236 -12.57 10.26 -0.28
CA GLU A 236 -11.97 9.01 -0.73
C GLU A 236 -11.83 9.03 -2.24
N LEU A 237 -10.60 8.99 -2.74
CA LEU A 237 -10.25 8.87 -4.16
C LEU A 237 -9.73 7.46 -4.41
N ILE A 238 -10.29 6.74 -5.36
CA ILE A 238 -10.02 5.31 -5.56
C ILE A 238 -10.03 4.90 -7.04
N ASP A 239 -9.14 3.97 -7.40
CA ASP A 239 -9.07 3.28 -8.69
C ASP A 239 -9.11 1.76 -8.45
N CYS A 240 -10.32 1.21 -8.53
CA CYS A 240 -10.57 -0.20 -8.26
C CYS A 240 -10.09 -1.14 -9.37
N GLY A 241 -10.06 -0.66 -10.61
CA GLY A 241 -9.49 -1.39 -11.75
C GLY A 241 -8.02 -1.68 -11.51
N LYS A 242 -7.26 -0.66 -11.11
CA LYS A 242 -5.84 -0.78 -10.80
C LYS A 242 -5.56 -1.72 -9.64
N HIS A 243 -6.31 -1.62 -8.54
CA HIS A 243 -6.17 -2.54 -7.41
C HIS A 243 -6.49 -4.00 -7.78
N THR A 244 -7.50 -4.21 -8.61
CA THR A 244 -7.90 -5.54 -9.09
C THR A 244 -6.84 -6.14 -10.00
N GLU A 245 -6.29 -5.35 -10.91
CA GLU A 245 -5.19 -5.76 -11.80
C GLU A 245 -3.95 -6.16 -10.99
N ASP A 246 -3.55 -5.34 -10.01
CA ASP A 246 -2.43 -5.64 -9.11
C ASP A 246 -2.64 -6.94 -8.32
N SER A 247 -3.83 -7.12 -7.74
CA SER A 247 -4.16 -8.32 -6.98
C SER A 247 -4.07 -9.57 -7.86
N ALA A 248 -4.61 -9.50 -9.08
CA ALA A 248 -4.55 -10.62 -10.02
C ALA A 248 -3.12 -10.95 -10.45
N LEU A 249 -2.31 -9.93 -10.74
CA LEU A 249 -0.92 -10.10 -11.16
C LEU A 249 -0.04 -10.67 -10.04
N ASN A 250 -0.23 -10.21 -8.79
CA ASN A 250 0.45 -10.78 -7.63
C ASN A 250 0.13 -12.25 -7.41
N ALA A 251 -1.17 -12.61 -7.48
CA ALA A 251 -1.61 -13.98 -7.32
C ALA A 251 -0.97 -14.86 -8.42
N GLN A 252 -0.97 -14.40 -9.66
CA GLN A 252 -0.35 -15.10 -10.79
C GLN A 252 1.17 -15.28 -10.57
N HIS A 253 1.90 -14.23 -10.23
CA HIS A 253 3.35 -14.29 -9.98
C HIS A 253 3.69 -15.25 -8.83
N SER A 254 2.89 -15.25 -7.77
CA SER A 254 3.07 -16.16 -6.65
C SER A 254 2.80 -17.62 -7.05
N GLN A 255 1.76 -17.87 -7.84
CA GLN A 255 1.44 -19.22 -8.34
C GLN A 255 2.52 -19.74 -9.29
N ASP A 256 3.05 -18.89 -10.18
CA ASP A 256 4.15 -19.25 -11.08
C ASP A 256 5.43 -19.55 -10.29
N ASN A 257 5.72 -18.75 -9.26
CA ASN A 257 6.83 -19.00 -8.34
C ASN A 257 6.66 -20.33 -7.60
N PHE A 258 5.43 -20.65 -7.22
CA PHE A 258 5.11 -21.93 -6.60
C PHE A 258 5.35 -23.08 -7.59
N ALA A 259 4.70 -23.04 -8.76
CA ALA A 259 4.81 -24.11 -9.77
C ALA A 259 6.25 -24.41 -10.21
N ALA A 260 7.14 -23.41 -10.19
CA ALA A 260 8.55 -23.56 -10.54
C ALA A 260 9.39 -24.31 -9.50
N LYS A 261 8.90 -24.47 -8.25
CA LYS A 261 9.68 -25.11 -7.17
C LYS A 261 9.41 -26.60 -7.07
N PRO A 262 10.43 -27.41 -6.74
CA PRO A 262 10.25 -28.84 -6.48
C PRO A 262 9.65 -29.04 -5.08
N TYR A 263 8.36 -28.74 -4.92
CA TYR A 263 7.64 -29.03 -3.69
C TYR A 263 7.54 -30.55 -3.50
N ALA A 264 8.25 -31.05 -2.49
CA ALA A 264 7.98 -32.37 -1.95
C ALA A 264 6.89 -32.23 -0.89
N PHE A 265 5.69 -32.74 -1.19
CA PHE A 265 4.59 -32.89 -0.24
C PHE A 265 4.71 -34.20 0.53
#